data_AF-A0A8J2KYF6-F1
#
_entry.id   AF-A0A8J2KYF6-F1
#
_cell.length_a   1.000
_cell.length_b   1.000
_cell.length_c   1.000
_cell.angle_alpha   90.00
_cell.angle_beta   90.00
_cell.angle_gamma   90.00
#
_symmetry.space_group_name_H-M   'P 1'
#
loop_
_entity.id
_entity.type
_entity.pdbx_description
1 polymer ?
#
loop_
_entity_poly.entity_id
_entity_poly.type
_entity_poly.pdbx_seq_one_letter_code
_entity_poly.pdbx_strand_id
1 'polypeptide(L)'
;MLRVTFGTAAAPFLATNTLTQLANDNVNLFPQASQVLKEDSYVDDIVTGENTKERLLSLQADLDKLTKSGGFELSKWVANSDHVMNSIPKE
;
A
#
# COMPACT_ATOMS: atom_id res chain seq x y z
N MET A 1 12.98 -18.36 -14.44
CA MET A 1 12.03 -18.00 -13.38
C MET A 1 12.11 -16.49 -13.21
N LEU A 2 11.04 -15.74 -13.47
CA LEU A 2 11.06 -14.25 -13.52
C LEU A 2 10.31 -13.59 -12.35
N ARG A 3 9.72 -14.39 -11.46
CA ARG A 3 8.93 -13.92 -10.30
C ARG A 3 9.41 -14.62 -9.04
N VAL A 4 9.33 -13.92 -7.92
CA VAL A 4 9.58 -14.50 -6.59
C VAL A 4 8.41 -15.43 -6.28
N THR A 5 8.68 -16.71 -6.01
CA THR A 5 7.63 -17.68 -5.66
C THR A 5 7.47 -17.80 -4.15
N PHE A 6 6.21 -17.92 -3.73
CA PHE A 6 5.85 -18.34 -2.39
C PHE A 6 6.54 -19.66 -2.00
N GLY A 7 6.92 -19.80 -0.73
CA GLY A 7 7.56 -21.00 -0.20
C GLY A 7 9.09 -21.02 -0.28
N THR A 8 9.72 -20.02 -0.91
CA THR A 8 11.16 -19.81 -0.75
C THR A 8 11.43 -19.00 0.52
N ALA A 9 12.42 -19.41 1.31
CA ALA A 9 12.73 -18.74 2.59
C ALA A 9 13.08 -17.25 2.42
N ALA A 10 13.61 -16.86 1.26
CA ALA A 10 13.97 -15.48 0.94
C ALA A 10 12.82 -14.64 0.36
N ALA A 11 11.72 -15.25 -0.11
CA ALA A 11 10.60 -14.52 -0.72
C ALA A 11 10.03 -13.38 0.14
N PRO A 12 9.69 -13.59 1.43
CA PRO A 12 9.10 -12.52 2.24
C PRO A 12 10.06 -11.34 2.41
N PHE A 13 11.35 -11.64 2.62
CA PHE A 13 12.38 -10.59 2.73
C PHE A 13 12.49 -9.77 1.44
N LEU A 14 12.53 -10.41 0.28
CA LEU A 14 12.63 -9.71 -1.01
C LEU A 14 11.39 -8.88 -1.31
N ALA A 15 10.19 -9.40 -1.02
CA ALA A 15 8.93 -8.68 -1.21
C ALA A 15 8.88 -7.42 -0.33
N THR A 16 9.10 -7.57 0.98
CA THR A 16 9.10 -6.43 1.91
C THR A 16 10.18 -5.41 1.57
N ASN A 17 11.41 -5.85 1.23
CA ASN A 17 12.47 -4.93 0.88
C ASN A 17 12.17 -4.14 -0.41
N THR A 18 11.48 -4.74 -1.37
CA THR A 18 11.06 -4.06 -2.60
C THR A 18 10.04 -2.95 -2.31
N LEU A 19 9.06 -3.22 -1.44
CA LEU A 19 8.09 -2.20 -1.01
C LEU A 19 8.76 -1.08 -0.22
N THR A 20 9.70 -1.41 0.67
CA THR A 20 10.49 -0.40 1.40
C THR A 20 11.31 0.49 0.47
N GLN A 21 11.94 -0.09 -0.57
CA GLN A 21 12.68 0.68 -1.56
C GLN A 21 11.75 1.59 -2.35
N LEU A 22 10.59 1.08 -2.80
CA LEU A 22 9.58 1.86 -3.50
C LEU A 22 9.13 3.09 -2.68
N ALA A 23 8.92 2.91 -1.37
CA ALA A 23 8.60 3.99 -0.45
C ALA A 23 9.72 5.03 -0.36
N ASN A 24 10.98 4.59 -0.27
CA ASN A 24 12.12 5.51 -0.17
C ASN A 24 12.31 6.33 -1.45
N ASP A 25 12.11 5.72 -2.62
CA ASP A 25 12.25 6.38 -3.92
C ASP A 25 11.18 7.46 -4.15
N ASN A 26 10.00 7.28 -3.55
CA ASN A 26 8.84 8.15 -3.76
C ASN A 26 8.48 9.02 -2.54
N VAL A 27 9.30 9.03 -1.48
CA VAL A 27 9.02 9.76 -0.24
C VAL A 27 8.80 11.26 -0.45
N ASN A 28 9.47 11.86 -1.45
CA ASN A 28 9.33 13.27 -1.77
C ASN A 28 7.97 13.61 -2.42
N LEU A 29 7.36 12.64 -3.11
CA LEU A 29 6.07 12.79 -3.79
C LEU A 29 4.91 12.39 -2.90
N PHE A 30 5.07 11.30 -2.14
CA PHE A 30 4.02 10.72 -1.30
C PHE A 30 4.56 10.44 0.11
N PRO A 31 4.88 11.47 0.93
CA PRO A 31 5.54 11.27 2.22
C PRO A 31 4.72 10.41 3.18
N GLN A 32 3.41 10.65 3.26
CA GLN A 32 2.52 9.92 4.16
C GLN A 32 2.27 8.49 3.68
N ALA A 33 1.98 8.29 2.38
CA ALA A 33 1.81 6.94 1.82
C ALA A 33 3.11 6.11 1.90
N SER A 34 4.28 6.75 1.75
CA SER A 34 5.58 6.09 1.91
C SER A 34 5.84 5.67 3.35
N GLN A 35 5.41 6.47 4.33
CA GLN A 35 5.47 6.08 5.74
C GLN A 35 4.59 4.86 6.00
N VAL A 36 3.33 4.90 5.57
CA VAL A 36 2.38 3.79 5.70
C VAL A 36 2.88 2.52 5.01
N LEU A 37 3.46 2.64 3.80
CA LEU A 37 4.01 1.48 3.10
C LEU A 37 5.20 0.83 3.85
N LYS A 38 5.90 1.58 4.71
CA LYS A 38 7.00 1.06 5.53
C LYS A 38 6.56 0.53 6.89
N GLU A 39 5.57 1.17 7.51
CA GLU A 39 5.20 0.93 8.91
C GLU A 39 3.96 0.05 9.06
N ASP A 40 3.01 0.15 8.12
CA ASP A 40 1.68 -0.45 8.21
C ASP A 40 1.48 -1.63 7.23
N SER A 41 2.54 -2.01 6.51
CA SER A 41 2.50 -3.14 5.58
C SER A 41 2.86 -4.44 6.31
N TYR A 42 1.97 -5.43 6.21
CA TYR A 42 2.18 -6.77 6.71
C TYR A 42 2.09 -7.78 5.57
N VAL A 43 3.25 -8.20 5.07
CA VAL A 43 3.38 -9.11 3.92
C VAL A 43 2.64 -8.55 2.71
N ASP A 44 1.47 -9.07 2.37
CA ASP A 44 0.67 -8.70 1.21
C ASP A 44 -0.48 -7.72 1.56
N ASP A 45 -0.71 -7.46 2.85
CA ASP A 45 -1.79 -6.59 3.34
C ASP A 45 -1.24 -5.25 3.85
N ILE A 46 -2.01 -4.17 3.66
CA ILE A 46 -1.75 -2.85 4.23
C ILE A 46 -2.92 -2.49 5.14
N VAL A 47 -2.64 -2.23 6.42
CA VAL A 47 -3.67 -1.89 7.40
C VAL A 47 -3.34 -0.57 8.05
N THR A 48 -4.03 0.49 7.64
CA THR A 48 -3.77 1.86 8.09
C THR A 48 -5.06 2.57 8.50
N GLY A 49 -4.93 3.72 9.15
CA GLY A 49 -6.06 4.53 9.61
C GLY A 49 -5.70 6.00 9.76
N GLU A 50 -6.70 6.86 9.70
CA GLU A 50 -6.54 8.32 9.81
C GLU A 50 -7.62 8.94 10.68
N ASN A 51 -7.33 10.13 11.22
CA ASN A 51 -8.23 10.82 12.15
C ASN A 51 -9.48 11.42 11.47
N THR A 52 -9.45 11.57 10.14
CA THR A 52 -10.56 12.15 9.35
C THR A 52 -10.75 11.35 8.08
N LYS A 53 -12.00 11.27 7.60
CA LYS A 53 -12.35 10.48 6.42
C LYS A 53 -11.70 11.04 5.15
N GLU A 54 -11.58 12.35 5.06
CA GLU A 54 -11.00 13.07 3.93
C GLU A 54 -9.50 12.79 3.81
N ARG A 55 -8.79 12.78 4.95
CA ARG A 55 -7.37 12.36 4.98
C ARG A 55 -7.21 10.90 4.64
N LEU A 56 -8.09 10.03 5.15
CA LEU A 56 -8.04 8.59 4.84
C LEU A 56 -8.23 8.32 3.34
N LEU A 57 -9.18 9.02 2.70
CA LEU A 57 -9.41 8.90 1.25
C LEU A 57 -8.24 9.46 0.43
N SER A 58 -7.63 10.56 0.88
CA SER A 58 -6.44 11.12 0.23
C SER A 58 -5.26 10.15 0.35
N LEU A 59 -5.04 9.58 1.53
CA LEU A 59 -4.02 8.57 1.79
C LEU A 59 -4.23 7.31 0.95
N GLN A 60 -5.47 6.83 0.84
CA GLN A 60 -5.81 5.69 0.00
C GLN A 60 -5.45 5.95 -1.47
N ALA A 61 -5.76 7.13 -2.00
CA ALA A 61 -5.44 7.50 -3.37
C ALA A 61 -3.93 7.65 -3.59
N ASP A 62 -3.19 8.15 -2.60
CA ASP A 62 -1.73 8.27 -2.68
C ASP A 62 -1.03 6.90 -2.58
N LEU A 63 -1.55 5.99 -1.76
CA LEU A 63 -1.10 4.59 -1.70
C LEU A 63 -1.32 3.89 -3.04
N ASP A 64 -2.48 4.06 -3.66
CA ASP A 64 -2.78 3.49 -4.97
C ASP A 64 -1.82 4.01 -6.05
N LYS A 65 -1.52 5.32 -6.07
CA LYS A 65 -0.55 5.91 -7.00
C LYS A 65 0.88 5.42 -6.74
N LEU A 66 1.29 5.37 -5.47
CA LEU A 66 2.62 4.93 -5.05
C LEU A 66 2.86 3.47 -5.43
N THR A 67 1.92 2.59 -5.11
CA THR A 67 2.04 1.16 -5.43
C THR A 67 2.00 0.92 -6.93
N LYS A 68 1.12 1.63 -7.66
CA LYS A 68 1.08 1.57 -9.14
C LYS A 68 2.36 2.02 -9.79
N SER A 69 3.07 3.02 -9.23
CA SER A 69 4.37 3.44 -9.79
C SER A 69 5.44 2.35 -9.68
N GLY A 70 5.33 1.48 -8.68
CA GLY A 70 6.15 0.27 -8.51
C GLY A 70 5.65 -0.96 -9.26
N GLY A 71 4.53 -0.86 -9.99
CA GLY A 71 3.91 -1.99 -10.68
C GLY A 71 3.08 -2.93 -9.78
N PHE A 72 2.71 -2.46 -8.59
CA PHE A 72 1.82 -3.17 -7.66
C PHE A 72 0.41 -2.60 -7.75
N GLU A 73 -0.59 -3.48 -7.84
CA GLU A 73 -2.00 -3.09 -7.86
C GLU A 73 -2.65 -3.50 -6.55
N LEU A 74 -3.10 -2.51 -5.77
CA LEU A 74 -3.88 -2.74 -4.56
C LEU A 74 -5.32 -3.07 -4.91
N SER A 75 -5.84 -4.14 -4.32
CA SER A 75 -7.17 -4.68 -4.56
C SER A 75 -7.90 -4.93 -3.24
N LYS A 76 -9.20 -5.22 -3.30
CA LYS A 76 -10.02 -5.64 -2.14
C LYS A 76 -9.99 -4.65 -0.97
N TRP A 77 -10.08 -3.35 -1.26
CA TRP A 77 -10.18 -2.31 -0.23
C TRP A 77 -11.35 -2.57 0.72
N VAL A 78 -11.08 -2.48 2.02
CA VAL A 78 -12.08 -2.63 3.08
C VAL A 78 -11.93 -1.50 4.09
N ALA A 79 -13.05 -0.95 4.56
CA ALA A 79 -13.08 0.12 5.54
C ALA A 79 -14.17 -0.14 6.59
N ASN A 80 -13.93 0.31 7.82
CA ASN A 80 -14.93 0.27 8.90
C ASN A 80 -16.02 1.35 8.77
N SER A 81 -15.94 2.22 7.76
CA SER A 81 -16.88 3.30 7.51
C SER A 81 -17.51 3.16 6.14
N ASP A 82 -18.83 3.05 6.09
CA ASP A 82 -19.61 2.98 4.84
C ASP A 82 -19.35 4.18 3.93
N HIS A 83 -19.10 5.36 4.51
CA HIS A 83 -18.77 6.56 3.73
C HIS A 83 -17.47 6.39 2.94
N VAL A 84 -16.44 5.84 3.57
CA VAL A 84 -15.14 5.59 2.94
C VAL A 84 -15.29 4.46 1.92
N MET A 85 -15.99 3.38 2.29
CA MET A 85 -16.22 2.24 1.40
C MET A 85 -17.00 2.60 0.13
N ASN A 86 -17.97 3.52 0.22
CA ASN A 86 -18.73 3.99 -0.93
C ASN A 86 -17.96 5.01 -1.80
N SER A 87 -16.87 5.58 -1.28
CA SER A 87 -16.05 6.56 -2.00
C SER A 87 -14.89 5.91 -2.77
N ILE A 88 -14.52 4.68 -2.41
CA ILE A 88 -13.49 3.90 -3.12
C ILE A 88 -14.16 3.18 -4.30
N PRO A 89 -13.56 3.20 -5.51
CA PRO A 89 -14.10 2.44 -6.64
C PRO A 89 -14.23 0.96 -6.29
N LYS A 90 -15.40 0.37 -6.58
CA LYS A 90 -15.57 -1.08 -6.49
C LYS A 90 -14.87 -1.72 -7.69
N GLU A 91 -14.04 -2.71 -7.43
CA GLU A 91 -13.49 -3.62 -8.45
C GLU A 91 -14.60 -4.36 -9.21
#